data_AF-A0A3C0TAY2-F1
#
_entry.id   AF-A0A3C0TAY2-F1
#
_cell.length_a   1.000
_cell.length_b   1.000
_cell.length_c   1.000
_cell.angle_alpha   90.00
_cell.angle_beta   90.00
_cell.angle_gamma   90.00
#
_symmetry.space_group_name_H-M   'P 1'
#
loop_
_entity.id
_entity.type
_entity.pdbx_description
1 polymer ?
#
loop_
_entity_poly.entity_id
_entity_poly.type
_entity_poly.pdbx_seq_one_letter_code
_entity_poly.pdbx_strand_id
1 'polypeptide(L)'
;MPDTSKTVIAALQDRYIRQAGVDSNTSQDTLVEFLREIPHDQLIGGGLLADLIQSAHPDWRLTDEDKAVLIAVDDCNKMVFRLSDLEAEAEQRIFEIIPELACQILLNPGIPIDLPEFSILEVLDLMVNCTVGSSDDLVRAGEQLMKKLDEVVSVVRAEETDYKDLEKDLQAFLDKEQVRVQKVEERLAASETGQLRSQRSKKSRLRR
;
A
#
# COMPACT_ATOMS: atom_id res chain seq x y z
N MET A 1 32.66 -17.04 16.87
CA MET A 1 31.49 -16.29 16.37
C MET A 1 31.69 -16.13 14.87
N PRO A 2 30.93 -16.82 14.01
CA PRO A 2 31.00 -16.58 12.57
C PRO A 2 30.60 -15.12 12.31
N ASP A 3 31.37 -14.48 11.44
CA ASP A 3 31.38 -13.04 11.18
C ASP A 3 30.06 -12.65 10.48
N THR A 4 29.00 -12.42 11.25
CA THR A 4 27.63 -12.14 10.78
C THR A 4 27.59 -11.04 9.73
N SER A 5 28.50 -10.07 9.79
CA SER A 5 28.63 -9.01 8.80
C SER A 5 29.06 -9.53 7.42
N LYS A 6 29.93 -10.54 7.33
CA LYS A 6 30.32 -11.16 6.04
C LYS A 6 29.20 -11.99 5.44
N THR A 7 28.40 -12.65 6.27
CA THR A 7 27.23 -13.42 5.81
C THR A 7 26.14 -12.49 5.28
N VAL A 8 25.89 -11.37 5.97
CA VAL A 8 24.95 -10.34 5.52
C VAL A 8 25.45 -9.67 4.24
N ILE A 9 26.73 -9.32 4.16
CA ILE A 9 27.32 -8.77 2.93
C ILE A 9 27.20 -9.79 1.81
N ALA A 10 27.58 -11.06 1.98
CA ALA A 10 27.43 -12.08 0.93
C ALA A 10 25.97 -12.27 0.48
N ALA A 11 25.00 -12.23 1.41
CA ALA A 11 23.58 -12.29 1.08
C ALA A 11 23.10 -11.04 0.33
N LEU A 12 23.58 -9.84 0.72
CA LEU A 12 23.29 -8.60 0.00
C LEU A 12 23.99 -8.58 -1.38
N GLN A 13 25.17 -9.17 -1.50
CA GLN A 13 25.87 -9.31 -2.76
C GLN A 13 25.12 -10.26 -3.70
N ASP A 14 24.67 -11.40 -3.21
CA ASP A 14 23.83 -12.31 -4.00
C ASP A 14 22.50 -11.67 -4.40
N ARG A 15 21.94 -10.83 -3.51
CA ARG A 15 20.63 -10.19 -3.70
C ARG A 15 20.67 -8.90 -4.55
N TYR A 16 21.80 -8.21 -4.64
CA TYR A 16 21.91 -6.88 -5.27
C TYR A 16 23.11 -6.70 -6.22
N ILE A 17 24.09 -7.62 -6.26
CA ILE A 17 25.26 -7.49 -7.16
C ILE A 17 25.05 -8.30 -8.44
N ARG A 18 25.35 -7.62 -9.56
CA ARG A 18 25.35 -8.15 -10.92
C ARG A 18 26.12 -9.47 -11.04
N GLN A 19 25.44 -10.56 -11.35
CA GLN A 19 26.11 -11.80 -11.74
C GLN A 19 26.48 -11.67 -13.22
N ALA A 20 27.78 -11.76 -13.52
CA ALA A 20 28.27 -11.60 -14.89
C ALA A 20 27.60 -12.61 -15.85
N GLY A 21 26.74 -12.09 -16.73
CA GLY A 21 26.41 -12.67 -18.03
C GLY A 21 25.69 -14.00 -18.00
N VAL A 22 24.41 -13.99 -17.64
CA VAL A 22 23.45 -14.91 -18.26
C VAL A 22 22.59 -14.06 -19.18
N ASP A 23 22.66 -14.30 -20.49
CA ASP A 23 21.81 -13.61 -21.45
C ASP A 23 20.35 -13.71 -20.98
N SER A 24 19.70 -12.55 -20.77
CA SER A 24 18.29 -12.54 -20.42
C SER A 24 17.50 -13.16 -21.56
N ASN A 25 16.52 -13.99 -21.23
CA ASN A 25 15.64 -14.62 -22.22
C ASN A 25 14.22 -14.06 -22.19
N THR A 26 13.98 -13.03 -21.37
CA THR A 26 12.71 -12.33 -21.22
C THR A 26 12.95 -10.85 -21.52
N SER A 27 12.11 -10.24 -22.36
CA SER A 27 12.13 -8.80 -22.57
C SER A 27 11.44 -8.08 -21.43
N GLN A 28 11.79 -6.81 -21.23
CA GLN A 28 11.16 -5.96 -20.23
C GLN A 28 9.65 -5.80 -20.49
N ASP A 29 9.24 -5.65 -21.76
CA ASP A 29 7.83 -5.53 -22.12
C ASP A 29 7.03 -6.77 -21.69
N THR A 30 7.56 -7.98 -21.91
CA THR A 30 6.91 -9.23 -21.48
C THR A 30 6.83 -9.34 -19.96
N LEU A 31 7.84 -8.84 -19.23
CA LEU A 31 7.79 -8.77 -17.78
C LEU A 31 6.69 -7.81 -17.31
N VAL A 32 6.59 -6.62 -17.90
CA VAL A 32 5.58 -5.60 -17.57
C VAL A 32 4.17 -6.11 -17.86
N GLU A 33 3.96 -6.74 -19.01
CA GLU A 33 2.67 -7.38 -19.36
C GLU A 33 2.28 -8.41 -18.30
N PHE A 34 3.21 -9.30 -17.92
CA PHE A 34 2.95 -10.30 -16.89
C PHE A 34 2.57 -9.67 -15.55
N LEU A 35 3.31 -8.65 -15.09
CA LEU A 35 3.04 -7.97 -13.81
C LEU A 35 1.64 -7.36 -13.77
N ARG A 36 1.18 -6.78 -14.88
CA ARG A 36 -0.18 -6.19 -15.01
C ARG A 36 -1.28 -7.24 -15.07
N GLU A 37 -0.98 -8.41 -15.60
CA GLU A 37 -1.92 -9.52 -15.72
C GLU A 37 -2.02 -10.39 -14.46
N ILE A 38 -1.17 -10.18 -13.44
CA ILE A 38 -1.20 -11.00 -12.20
C ILE A 38 -2.61 -10.96 -11.60
N PRO A 39 -3.30 -12.10 -11.48
CA PRO A 39 -4.64 -12.16 -10.90
C PRO A 39 -4.66 -11.70 -9.44
N HIS A 40 -5.74 -11.03 -9.03
CA HIS A 40 -5.90 -10.51 -7.66
C HIS A 40 -5.75 -11.60 -6.59
N ASP A 41 -6.22 -12.82 -6.86
CA ASP A 41 -6.16 -13.95 -5.95
C ASP A 41 -4.73 -14.47 -5.71
N GLN A 42 -3.80 -14.23 -6.64
CA GLN A 42 -2.39 -14.59 -6.50
C GLN A 42 -1.59 -13.54 -5.71
N LEU A 43 -2.12 -12.32 -5.62
CA LEU A 43 -1.57 -11.25 -4.78
C LEU A 43 -2.05 -11.35 -3.33
N ILE A 44 -2.94 -12.32 -3.02
CA ILE A 44 -3.46 -12.50 -1.66
C ILE A 44 -2.39 -13.03 -0.73
N GLY A 45 -2.18 -12.34 0.39
CA GLY A 45 -1.24 -12.74 1.44
C GLY A 45 0.19 -12.21 1.27
N GLY A 46 0.39 -11.21 0.41
CA GLY A 46 1.64 -10.44 0.37
C GLY A 46 2.85 -11.16 -0.22
N GLY A 47 2.62 -12.07 -1.18
CA GLY A 47 3.69 -12.80 -1.85
C GLY A 47 4.61 -11.88 -2.65
N LEU A 48 5.92 -12.09 -2.58
CA LEU A 48 6.90 -11.27 -3.32
C LEU A 48 6.69 -11.38 -4.83
N LEU A 49 6.81 -10.26 -5.55
CA LEU A 49 6.72 -10.26 -7.02
C LEU A 49 7.75 -11.21 -7.63
N ALA A 50 8.97 -11.22 -7.07
CA ALA A 50 10.04 -12.11 -7.52
C ALA A 50 9.66 -13.60 -7.37
N ASP A 51 9.02 -13.98 -6.26
CA ASP A 51 8.61 -15.37 -6.00
C ASP A 51 7.45 -15.79 -6.92
N LEU A 52 6.53 -14.85 -7.20
CA LEU A 52 5.42 -15.07 -8.14
C LEU A 52 5.94 -15.32 -9.56
N ILE A 53 6.88 -14.50 -10.03
CA ILE A 53 7.52 -14.68 -11.34
C ILE A 53 8.22 -16.03 -11.41
N GLN A 54 9.01 -16.38 -10.40
CA GLN A 54 9.76 -17.64 -10.38
C GLN A 54 8.84 -18.88 -10.36
N SER A 55 7.67 -18.75 -9.73
CA SER A 55 6.67 -19.82 -9.66
C SER A 55 5.89 -19.99 -10.96
N ALA A 56 5.50 -18.88 -11.60
CA ALA A 56 4.76 -18.90 -12.86
C ALA A 56 5.65 -19.23 -14.06
N HIS A 57 6.87 -18.71 -14.06
CA HIS A 57 7.82 -18.79 -15.16
C HIS A 57 9.24 -19.13 -14.66
N PRO A 58 9.47 -20.40 -14.24
CA PRO A 58 10.75 -20.81 -13.67
C PRO A 58 11.93 -20.72 -14.65
N ASP A 59 11.62 -20.70 -15.96
CA ASP A 59 12.60 -20.61 -17.04
C ASP A 59 13.01 -19.16 -17.36
N TRP A 60 12.35 -18.16 -16.80
CA TRP A 60 12.66 -16.75 -17.05
C TRP A 60 13.97 -16.34 -16.38
N ARG A 61 14.77 -15.61 -17.16
CA ARG A 61 16.04 -15.04 -16.76
C ARG A 61 15.95 -13.55 -17.02
N LEU A 62 15.56 -12.84 -15.96
CA LEU A 62 15.49 -11.39 -15.95
C LEU A 62 16.89 -10.78 -15.92
N THR A 63 17.01 -9.55 -16.42
CA THR A 63 18.24 -8.78 -16.27
C THR A 63 18.51 -8.48 -14.79
N ASP A 64 19.77 -8.21 -14.43
CA ASP A 64 20.10 -7.82 -13.06
C ASP A 64 19.41 -6.51 -12.65
N GLU A 65 19.13 -5.63 -13.61
CA GLU A 65 18.45 -4.35 -13.39
C GLU A 65 16.97 -4.58 -13.06
N ASP A 66 16.27 -5.42 -13.85
CA ASP A 66 14.86 -5.76 -13.58
C ASP A 66 14.70 -6.48 -12.23
N LYS A 67 15.61 -7.41 -11.92
CA LYS A 67 15.63 -8.11 -10.61
C LYS A 67 15.82 -7.13 -9.46
N ALA A 68 16.75 -6.19 -9.61
CA ALA A 68 17.01 -5.19 -8.57
C ALA A 68 15.80 -4.31 -8.31
N VAL A 69 15.05 -3.92 -9.36
CA VAL A 69 13.80 -3.17 -9.22
C VAL A 69 12.76 -3.99 -8.45
N LEU A 70 12.51 -5.24 -8.86
CA LEU A 70 11.52 -6.11 -8.20
C LEU A 70 11.84 -6.33 -6.73
N ILE A 71 13.10 -6.64 -6.41
CA ILE A 71 13.56 -6.84 -5.03
C ILE A 71 13.44 -5.56 -4.22
N ALA A 72 13.78 -4.41 -4.79
CA ALA A 72 13.68 -3.12 -4.11
C ALA A 72 12.22 -2.77 -3.79
N VAL A 73 11.31 -2.97 -4.73
CA VAL A 73 9.86 -2.78 -4.52
C VAL A 73 9.37 -3.71 -3.41
N ASP A 74 9.69 -5.00 -3.49
CA ASP A 74 9.33 -6.00 -2.49
C ASP A 74 9.84 -5.66 -1.08
N ASP A 75 11.11 -5.24 -0.96
CA ASP A 75 11.71 -4.87 0.33
C ASP A 75 11.11 -3.56 0.89
N CYS A 76 10.83 -2.58 0.04
CA CYS A 76 10.15 -1.33 0.44
C CYS A 76 8.74 -1.61 0.97
N ASN A 77 7.95 -2.42 0.27
CA ASN A 77 6.58 -2.75 0.70
C ASN A 77 6.57 -3.51 2.02
N LYS A 78 7.47 -4.50 2.17
CA LYS A 78 7.66 -5.20 3.45
C LYS A 78 8.02 -4.26 4.59
N MET A 79 8.79 -3.20 4.31
CA MET A 79 9.12 -2.20 5.31
C MET A 79 7.92 -1.33 5.66
N VAL A 80 7.15 -0.88 4.66
CA VAL A 80 5.92 -0.10 4.86
C VAL A 80 4.93 -0.88 5.73
N PHE A 81 4.58 -2.12 5.38
CA PHE A 81 3.63 -2.92 6.17
C PHE A 81 4.12 -3.30 7.56
N ARG A 82 5.44 -3.38 7.76
CA ARG A 82 5.98 -3.60 9.11
C ARG A 82 5.87 -2.37 10.00
N LEU A 83 5.93 -1.17 9.42
CA LEU A 83 5.96 0.09 10.15
C LEU A 83 4.56 0.69 10.33
N SER A 84 3.72 0.50 9.33
CA SER A 84 2.32 0.89 9.33
C SER A 84 1.53 -0.28 9.91
N ASP A 85 1.03 -0.12 11.13
CA ASP A 85 0.17 -1.11 11.81
C ASP A 85 -1.19 -1.18 11.10
N LEU A 86 -1.23 -1.85 9.94
CA LEU A 86 -2.39 -1.96 9.06
C LEU A 86 -3.17 -3.22 9.35
N GLU A 87 -4.50 -3.14 9.21
CA GLU A 87 -5.34 -4.33 9.19
C GLU A 87 -5.15 -5.12 7.90
N ALA A 88 -5.29 -6.45 7.98
CA ALA A 88 -4.98 -7.37 6.88
C ALA A 88 -5.76 -7.07 5.60
N GLU A 89 -7.01 -6.60 5.70
CA GLU A 89 -7.81 -6.26 4.52
C GLU A 89 -7.29 -5.00 3.82
N ALA A 90 -6.87 -3.98 4.57
CA ALA A 90 -6.27 -2.77 4.03
C ALA A 90 -4.89 -3.05 3.43
N GLU A 91 -4.07 -3.84 4.12
CA GLU A 91 -2.78 -4.32 3.61
C GLU A 91 -2.96 -5.04 2.27
N GLN A 92 -3.98 -5.90 2.16
CA GLN A 92 -4.27 -6.62 0.93
C GLN A 92 -4.58 -5.69 -0.25
N ARG A 93 -5.38 -4.64 -0.05
CA ARG A 93 -5.68 -3.66 -1.11
C ARG A 93 -4.48 -2.87 -1.56
N ILE A 94 -3.60 -2.50 -0.63
CA ILE A 94 -2.35 -1.82 -0.97
C ILE A 94 -1.43 -2.79 -1.74
N PHE A 95 -1.42 -4.08 -1.37
CA PHE A 95 -0.64 -5.10 -2.08
C PHE A 95 -1.05 -5.25 -3.56
N GLU A 96 -2.32 -5.07 -3.88
CA GLU A 96 -2.84 -5.19 -5.25
C GLU A 96 -2.29 -4.12 -6.21
N ILE A 97 -1.78 -3.00 -5.68
CA ILE A 97 -1.21 -1.89 -6.48
C ILE A 97 0.28 -2.07 -6.76
N ILE A 98 0.96 -2.86 -5.94
CA ILE A 98 2.41 -3.07 -6.00
C ILE A 98 2.93 -3.51 -7.38
N PRO A 99 2.25 -4.41 -8.13
CA PRO A 99 2.69 -4.75 -9.48
C PRO A 99 2.76 -3.53 -10.42
N GLU A 100 1.80 -2.60 -10.34
CA GLU A 100 1.81 -1.41 -11.19
C GLU A 100 2.91 -0.43 -10.79
N LEU A 101 3.21 -0.31 -9.49
CA LEU A 101 4.38 0.45 -9.04
C LEU A 101 5.68 -0.13 -9.64
N ALA A 102 5.82 -1.45 -9.62
CA ALA A 102 6.97 -2.11 -10.24
C ALA A 102 7.03 -1.84 -11.75
N CYS A 103 5.90 -1.91 -12.46
CA CYS A 103 5.82 -1.57 -13.89
C CYS A 103 6.29 -0.14 -14.16
N GLN A 104 5.87 0.86 -13.38
CA GLN A 104 6.29 2.23 -13.60
C GLN A 104 7.81 2.44 -13.45
N ILE A 105 8.41 1.80 -12.44
CA ILE A 105 9.86 1.88 -12.21
C ILE A 105 10.63 1.15 -13.31
N LEU A 106 10.14 -0.02 -13.75
CA LEU A 106 10.72 -0.77 -14.87
C LEU A 106 10.69 0.04 -16.16
N LEU A 107 9.55 0.66 -16.49
CA LEU A 107 9.38 1.45 -17.73
C LEU A 107 10.16 2.78 -17.72
N ASN A 108 10.51 3.30 -16.54
CA ASN A 108 11.20 4.58 -16.37
C ASN A 108 12.48 4.45 -15.53
N PRO A 109 13.44 3.61 -15.95
CA PRO A 109 14.62 3.34 -15.14
C PRO A 109 15.50 4.58 -15.06
N GLY A 110 15.84 4.99 -13.83
CA GLY A 110 16.73 6.13 -13.57
C GLY A 110 16.04 7.50 -13.53
N ILE A 111 14.72 7.56 -13.69
CA ILE A 111 13.96 8.75 -13.31
C ILE A 111 13.92 8.82 -11.77
N PRO A 112 14.28 9.95 -11.15
CA PRO A 112 14.12 10.12 -9.71
C PRO A 112 12.68 9.93 -9.25
N ILE A 113 12.53 9.22 -8.14
CA ILE A 113 11.24 8.76 -7.61
C ILE A 113 10.36 9.92 -7.11
N ASP A 114 10.97 11.07 -6.79
CA ASP A 114 10.31 12.29 -6.34
C ASP A 114 9.71 13.13 -7.48
N LEU A 115 9.79 12.65 -8.73
CA LEU A 115 9.24 13.34 -9.88
C LEU A 115 7.79 12.89 -10.20
N PRO A 116 7.01 13.73 -10.91
CA PRO A 116 5.59 13.47 -11.17
C PRO A 116 5.27 12.17 -11.93
N GLU A 117 6.26 11.60 -12.63
CA GLU A 117 6.20 10.32 -13.31
C GLU A 117 5.86 9.16 -12.36
N PHE A 118 6.14 9.30 -11.06
CA PHE A 118 5.83 8.32 -10.03
C PHE A 118 4.70 8.78 -9.09
N SER A 119 3.74 9.54 -9.62
CA SER A 119 2.55 10.00 -8.87
C SER A 119 1.70 8.88 -8.25
N ILE A 120 1.88 7.62 -8.68
CA ILE A 120 1.32 6.45 -7.99
C ILE A 120 1.78 6.35 -6.52
N LEU A 121 2.96 6.87 -6.20
CA LEU A 121 3.48 6.86 -4.82
C LEU A 121 2.71 7.81 -3.91
N GLU A 122 2.20 8.93 -4.43
CA GLU A 122 1.33 9.84 -3.67
C GLU A 122 -0.01 9.14 -3.36
N VAL A 123 -0.56 8.40 -4.32
CA VAL A 123 -1.75 7.55 -4.10
C VAL A 123 -1.49 6.48 -3.05
N LEU A 124 -0.35 5.79 -3.12
CA LEU A 124 0.04 4.77 -2.14
C LEU A 124 0.23 5.36 -0.73
N ASP A 125 0.88 6.50 -0.61
CA ASP A 125 1.05 7.20 0.67
C ASP A 125 -0.31 7.57 1.28
N LEU A 126 -1.23 8.10 0.47
CA LEU A 126 -2.59 8.40 0.93
C LEU A 126 -3.33 7.14 1.39
N MET A 127 -3.24 6.03 0.63
CA MET A 127 -3.87 4.75 1.01
C MET A 127 -3.33 4.20 2.32
N VAL A 128 -2.01 4.22 2.51
CA VAL A 128 -1.38 3.80 3.78
C VAL A 128 -1.83 4.72 4.91
N ASN A 129 -1.73 6.05 4.73
CA ASN A 129 -2.05 7.01 5.79
C ASN A 129 -3.51 6.98 6.24
N CYS A 130 -4.45 6.77 5.32
CA CYS A 130 -5.88 6.68 5.68
C CYS A 130 -6.28 5.35 6.31
N THR A 131 -5.48 4.30 6.13
CA THR A 131 -5.74 2.97 6.69
C THR A 131 -5.05 2.73 8.03
N VAL A 132 -4.02 3.51 8.37
CA VAL A 132 -3.40 3.47 9.71
C VAL A 132 -4.44 3.76 10.79
N GLY A 133 -4.60 2.81 11.73
CA GLY A 133 -5.56 2.93 12.83
C GLY A 133 -7.02 2.80 12.40
N SER A 134 -7.29 2.45 11.15
CA SER A 134 -8.60 1.92 10.77
C SER A 134 -8.77 0.58 11.47
N SER A 135 -9.93 0.41 12.11
CA SER A 135 -10.32 -0.84 12.72
C SER A 135 -11.65 -1.32 12.15
N ASP A 136 -11.83 -2.63 12.03
CA ASP A 136 -13.13 -3.28 11.76
C ASP A 136 -14.28 -2.73 12.63
N ASP A 137 -13.96 -2.24 13.84
CA ASP A 137 -14.90 -1.62 14.77
C ASP A 137 -15.49 -0.27 14.29
N LEU A 138 -14.95 0.32 13.22
CA LEU A 138 -15.46 1.56 12.61
C LEU A 138 -16.73 1.34 11.76
N VAL A 139 -17.21 0.09 11.64
CA VAL A 139 -18.45 -0.35 10.97
C VAL A 139 -18.67 0.39 9.65
N ARG A 140 -19.47 1.47 9.66
CA ARG A 140 -19.87 2.17 8.44
C ARG A 140 -18.78 3.07 7.84
N ALA A 141 -17.88 3.62 8.66
CA ALA A 141 -16.79 4.45 8.16
C ALA A 141 -15.69 3.57 7.54
N GLY A 142 -15.37 2.45 8.19
CA GLY A 142 -14.48 1.42 7.66
C GLY A 142 -14.98 0.86 6.33
N GLU A 143 -16.24 0.41 6.25
CA GLU A 143 -16.85 -0.09 5.01
C GLU A 143 -16.76 0.91 3.84
N GLN A 144 -16.95 2.21 4.11
CA GLN A 144 -16.88 3.25 3.08
C GLN A 144 -15.45 3.50 2.63
N LEU A 145 -14.48 3.44 3.54
CA LEU A 145 -13.07 3.54 3.20
C LEU A 145 -12.65 2.33 2.36
N MET A 146 -12.96 1.10 2.78
CA MET A 146 -12.61 -0.11 2.03
C MET A 146 -13.20 -0.11 0.64
N LYS A 147 -14.48 0.28 0.50
CA LYS A 147 -15.08 0.46 -0.83
C LYS A 147 -14.32 1.48 -1.68
N LYS A 148 -13.83 2.57 -1.07
CA LYS A 148 -13.05 3.57 -1.79
C LYS A 148 -11.68 3.03 -2.22
N LEU A 149 -11.03 2.22 -1.39
CA LEU A 149 -9.78 1.53 -1.74
C LEU A 149 -10.02 0.56 -2.91
N ASP A 150 -11.12 -0.19 -2.91
CA ASP A 150 -11.50 -1.07 -4.03
C ASP A 150 -11.64 -0.31 -5.36
N GLU A 151 -12.25 0.88 -5.31
CA GLU A 151 -12.37 1.77 -6.47
C GLU A 151 -10.97 2.24 -6.94
N VAL A 152 -10.11 2.65 -6.02
CA VAL A 152 -8.73 3.08 -6.33
C VAL A 152 -7.94 1.94 -6.97
N VAL A 153 -7.94 0.75 -6.37
CA VAL A 153 -7.26 -0.43 -6.89
C VAL A 153 -7.77 -0.78 -8.29
N SER A 154 -9.09 -0.77 -8.49
CA SER A 154 -9.68 -1.06 -9.80
C SER A 154 -9.25 -0.05 -10.87
N VAL A 155 -9.09 1.23 -10.52
CA VAL A 155 -8.61 2.26 -11.45
C VAL A 155 -7.14 2.04 -11.76
N VAL A 156 -6.29 1.88 -10.73
CA VAL A 156 -4.83 1.69 -10.90
C VAL A 156 -4.51 0.46 -11.76
N ARG A 157 -5.29 -0.61 -11.63
CA ARG A 157 -5.14 -1.85 -12.40
C ARG A 157 -5.68 -1.74 -13.83
N ALA A 158 -6.36 -0.66 -14.19
CA ALA A 158 -6.78 -0.38 -15.55
C ALA A 158 -5.65 0.32 -16.34
N GLU A 159 -5.65 0.14 -17.67
CA GLU A 159 -4.69 0.78 -18.55
C GLU A 159 -4.89 2.32 -18.56
N GLU A 160 -3.77 3.07 -18.58
CA GLU A 160 -3.72 4.55 -18.67
C GLU A 160 -4.40 5.30 -17.51
N THR A 161 -3.93 5.06 -16.27
CA THR A 161 -4.39 5.80 -15.10
C THR A 161 -3.75 7.19 -14.98
N ASP A 162 -4.56 8.24 -14.81
CA ASP A 162 -4.09 9.55 -14.32
C ASP A 162 -4.03 9.54 -12.79
N TYR A 163 -2.85 9.25 -12.25
CA TYR A 163 -2.64 9.16 -10.80
C TYR A 163 -2.82 10.49 -10.07
N LYS A 164 -2.63 11.63 -10.72
CA LYS A 164 -2.83 12.95 -10.08
C LYS A 164 -4.30 13.24 -9.86
N ASP A 165 -5.13 12.88 -10.83
CA ASP A 165 -6.57 13.04 -10.68
C ASP A 165 -7.14 11.99 -9.71
N LEU A 166 -6.57 10.78 -9.68
CA LEU A 166 -6.91 9.77 -8.67
C LEU A 166 -6.52 10.19 -7.25
N GLU A 167 -5.33 10.76 -7.07
CA GLU A 167 -4.85 11.32 -5.80
C GLU A 167 -5.79 12.41 -5.30
N LYS A 168 -6.16 13.38 -6.16
CA LYS A 168 -7.12 14.44 -5.80
C LYS A 168 -8.48 13.89 -5.39
N ASP A 169 -8.99 12.88 -6.10
CA ASP A 169 -10.28 12.27 -5.79
C ASP A 169 -10.24 11.52 -4.44
N LEU A 170 -9.15 10.78 -4.18
CA LEU A 170 -8.93 10.12 -2.90
C LEU A 170 -8.80 11.16 -1.76
N GLN A 171 -8.01 12.21 -1.95
CA GLN A 171 -7.87 13.28 -0.96
C GLN A 171 -9.22 13.97 -0.68
N ALA A 172 -10.00 14.29 -1.71
CA ALA A 172 -11.31 14.92 -1.55
C ALA A 172 -12.30 14.03 -0.78
N PHE A 173 -12.23 12.71 -0.99
CA PHE A 173 -12.98 11.75 -0.19
C PHE A 173 -12.56 11.78 1.29
N LEU A 174 -11.26 11.76 1.56
CA LEU A 174 -10.73 11.77 2.92
C LEU A 174 -11.07 13.07 3.67
N ASP A 175 -10.94 14.23 3.03
CA ASP A 175 -11.33 15.52 3.59
C ASP A 175 -12.81 15.54 4.01
N LYS A 176 -13.67 14.97 3.17
CA LYS A 176 -15.11 14.87 3.44
C LYS A 176 -15.40 13.96 4.64
N GLU A 177 -14.71 12.83 4.74
CA GLU A 177 -14.85 11.92 5.88
C GLU A 177 -14.31 12.55 7.17
N GLN A 178 -13.18 13.26 7.13
CA GLN A 178 -12.64 13.99 8.27
C GLN A 178 -13.65 15.03 8.81
N VAL A 179 -14.28 15.81 7.93
CA VAL A 179 -15.34 16.76 8.31
C VAL A 179 -16.54 16.04 8.94
N ARG A 180 -16.88 14.83 8.46
CA ARG A 180 -17.96 14.02 9.03
C ARG A 180 -17.61 13.53 10.43
N VAL A 181 -16.39 13.04 10.64
CA VAL A 181 -15.88 12.57 11.94
C VAL A 181 -15.91 13.72 12.95
N GLN A 182 -15.37 14.88 12.62
CA GLN A 182 -15.39 16.06 13.50
C GLN A 182 -16.80 16.43 13.96
N LYS A 183 -17.79 16.43 13.04
CA LYS A 183 -19.19 16.70 13.40
C LYS A 183 -19.79 15.65 14.34
N VAL A 184 -19.39 14.40 14.21
CA VAL A 184 -19.84 13.32 15.11
C VAL A 184 -19.20 13.51 16.49
N GLU A 185 -17.90 13.80 16.55
CA GLU A 185 -17.18 14.08 17.80
C GLU A 185 -17.79 15.26 18.56
N GLU A 186 -18.08 16.37 17.88
CA GLU A 186 -18.75 17.53 18.47
C GLU A 186 -20.12 17.17 19.08
N ARG A 187 -20.90 16.34 18.38
CA ARG A 187 -22.21 15.89 18.85
C ARG A 187 -22.10 14.94 20.04
N LEU A 188 -21.11 14.05 20.04
CA LEU A 188 -20.83 13.14 21.16
C LEU A 188 -20.40 13.94 22.39
N ALA A 189 -19.45 14.87 22.25
CA ALA A 189 -19.02 15.76 23.32
C ALA A 189 -20.19 16.57 23.92
N ALA A 190 -21.08 17.10 23.07
CA ALA A 190 -22.27 17.80 23.51
C ALA A 190 -23.26 16.88 24.27
N SER A 191 -23.43 15.64 23.79
CA SER A 191 -24.30 14.63 24.42
C SER A 191 -23.78 14.19 25.79
N GLU A 192 -22.50 13.85 25.90
CA GLU A 192 -21.85 13.46 27.17
C GLU A 192 -21.94 14.59 28.20
N THR A 193 -21.66 15.82 27.76
CA THR A 193 -21.79 17.01 28.59
C THR A 193 -23.24 17.21 29.07
N GLY A 194 -24.23 16.91 28.23
CA GLY A 194 -25.65 16.95 28.58
C GLY A 194 -26.05 15.87 29.58
N GLN A 195 -25.57 14.64 29.40
CA GLN A 195 -25.82 13.53 30.32
C GLN A 195 -25.18 13.77 31.69
N LEU A 196 -23.95 14.28 31.75
CA LEU A 196 -23.27 14.64 32.99
C LEU A 196 -24.02 15.74 33.77
N ARG A 197 -24.53 16.75 33.06
CA ARG A 197 -25.38 17.80 33.67
C ARG A 197 -26.69 17.23 34.22
N SER A 198 -27.34 16.34 33.46
CA SER A 198 -28.57 15.64 33.88
C SER A 198 -28.34 14.77 35.13
N GLN A 199 -27.25 14.00 35.17
CA GLN A 199 -26.91 13.17 36.33
C GLN A 199 -26.55 13.99 37.57
N ARG A 200 -25.80 15.10 37.42
CA ARG A 200 -25.52 16.02 38.54
C ARG A 200 -26.80 16.67 39.09
N SER A 201 -27.71 17.09 38.20
CA SER A 201 -29.02 17.64 38.60
C SER A 201 -29.85 16.62 39.39
N LYS A 202 -29.96 15.37 38.90
CA LYS A 202 -30.64 14.28 39.62
C LYS A 202 -30.00 13.99 40.99
N LYS A 203 -28.67 13.89 41.07
CA LYS A 203 -27.94 13.70 42.34
C LYS A 203 -28.13 14.85 43.32
N SER A 204 -28.24 16.11 42.85
CA SER A 204 -28.51 17.26 43.73
C SER A 204 -29.94 17.32 44.26
N ARG A 205 -30.92 16.79 43.51
CA ARG A 205 -32.33 16.73 43.93
C ARG A 205 -32.60 15.62 44.94
N LEU A 206 -31.86 14.51 44.88
CA LEU A 206 -31.94 13.40 45.84
C LEU A 206 -31.27 13.68 47.20
N ARG A 207 -30.57 14.82 47.34
CA ARG A 207 -29.88 15.25 48.58
C ARG A 207 -30.59 16.39 49.32
N ARG A 208 -31.77 16.81 48.84
CA ARG A 208 -32.68 17.74 49.53
C ARG A 208 -33.87 16.95 50.05
#